data_AF-A0A968TXW0-F1
#
_entry.id   AF-A0A968TXW0-F1
#
_cell.length_a   1.000
_cell.length_b   1.000
_cell.length_c   1.000
_cell.angle_alpha   90.00
_cell.angle_beta   90.00
_cell.angle_gamma   90.00
#
_symmetry.space_group_name_H-M   'P 1'
#
loop_
_entity.id
_entity.type
_entity.pdbx_description
1 polymer ?
#
loop_
_entity_poly.entity_id
_entity_poly.type
_entity_poly.pdbx_seq_one_letter_code
_entity_poly.pdbx_strand_id
1 'polypeptide(L)'
;MRIEKGKKIQEHLCDFHAAQAGLVKQALPKPINELLSNFVKVHSGQLQAATGGETPCGSCGMTWAEFREHSLLGCPLCYTNFEEQLGPLLERAHEGATHHIGKVPRRAGADEHRQQRLLAMRKRLAEAVAAEDYELAARLRDEIRQYEETRG
;
A
#
# COMPACT_ATOMS: atom_id res chain seq x y z
N MET A 1 -1.98 11.56 26.80
CA MET A 1 -1.23 10.78 27.82
C MET A 1 -0.69 11.78 28.83
N ARG A 2 -1.03 11.60 30.11
CA ARG A 2 -0.51 12.42 31.22
C ARG A 2 0.17 11.54 32.25
N ILE A 3 1.21 12.05 32.90
CA ILE A 3 1.93 11.37 33.97
C ILE A 3 1.65 12.14 35.26
N GLU A 4 0.99 11.50 36.21
CA GLU A 4 0.73 12.06 37.53
C GLU A 4 1.41 11.17 38.58
N LYS A 5 2.24 11.77 39.44
CA LYS A 5 2.99 11.07 40.51
C LYS A 5 3.77 9.84 40.00
N GLY A 6 4.38 9.95 38.82
CA GLY A 6 5.20 8.88 38.21
C GLY A 6 4.40 7.70 37.64
N LYS A 7 3.06 7.73 37.67
CA LYS A 7 2.21 6.70 37.05
C LYS A 7 1.65 7.22 35.74
N LYS A 8 1.78 6.39 34.70
CA LYS A 8 1.21 6.64 33.37
C LYS A 8 -0.30 6.42 33.43
N ILE A 9 -1.08 7.46 33.14
CA ILE A 9 -2.53 7.37 33.04
C ILE A 9 -2.93 7.51 31.57
N GLN A 10 -3.71 6.54 31.08
CA GLN A 10 -4.28 6.52 29.74
C GLN A 10 -5.80 6.61 29.83
N GLU A 11 -6.38 7.46 29.00
CA GLU A 11 -7.83 7.59 28.81
C GLU A 11 -8.15 7.15 27.38
N HIS A 12 -9.17 6.32 27.24
CA HIS A 12 -9.67 5.83 25.95
C HIS A 12 -11.05 6.43 25.71
N LEU A 13 -11.12 7.38 24.79
CA LEU A 13 -12.34 8.10 24.45
C LEU A 13 -12.89 7.57 23.13
N CYS A 14 -14.22 7.47 23.03
CA CYS A 14 -14.88 7.29 21.73
C CYS A 14 -14.82 8.58 20.91
N ASP A 15 -15.10 8.51 19.62
CA ASP A 15 -14.98 9.63 18.68
C ASP A 15 -15.72 10.89 19.16
N PHE A 16 -16.93 10.72 19.68
CA PHE A 16 -17.76 11.80 20.19
C PHE A 16 -17.12 12.52 21.39
N HIS A 17 -16.61 11.76 22.38
CA HIS A 17 -15.99 12.34 23.57
C HIS A 17 -14.57 12.86 23.29
N ALA A 18 -13.85 12.26 22.34
CA ALA A 18 -12.56 12.78 21.86
C ALA A 18 -12.72 14.13 21.17
N ALA A 19 -13.79 14.32 20.40
CA ALA A 19 -14.13 15.60 19.76
C ALA A 19 -14.47 16.68 20.80
N GLN A 20 -15.31 16.36 21.80
CA GLN A 20 -15.61 17.29 22.90
C GLN A 20 -14.38 17.66 23.74
N ALA A 21 -13.45 16.72 23.94
CA ALA A 21 -12.19 16.96 24.62
C ALA A 21 -11.18 17.79 23.79
N GLY A 22 -11.54 18.20 22.57
CA GLY A 22 -10.68 18.98 21.68
C GLY A 22 -9.47 18.23 21.15
N LEU A 23 -9.48 16.89 21.24
CA LEU A 23 -8.38 16.01 20.82
C LEU A 23 -8.42 15.70 19.32
N VAL A 24 -9.56 15.93 18.66
CA VAL A 24 -9.73 15.72 17.22
C VAL A 24 -9.35 17.01 16.47
N LYS A 25 -8.06 17.25 16.27
CA LYS A 25 -7.54 18.30 15.36
C LYS A 25 -7.13 17.78 14.00
N GLN A 26 -7.19 16.47 13.78
CA GLN A 26 -6.98 15.86 12.47
C GLN A 26 -8.26 15.14 12.13
N ALA A 27 -8.84 15.49 10.98
CA ALA A 27 -9.98 14.78 10.42
C ALA A 27 -9.70 13.29 10.55
N LEU A 28 -10.62 12.57 11.21
CA LEU A 28 -10.62 11.11 11.22
C LEU A 28 -10.32 10.65 9.79
N PRO A 29 -9.44 9.66 9.58
CA PRO A 29 -9.23 9.11 8.25
C PRO A 29 -10.61 8.75 7.71
N LYS A 30 -11.02 9.42 6.62
CA LYS A 30 -12.31 9.19 5.99
C LYS A 30 -12.49 7.67 5.83
N PRO A 31 -13.68 7.13 6.08
CA PRO A 31 -13.91 5.70 5.92
C PRO A 31 -13.44 5.29 4.52
N ILE A 32 -12.77 4.15 4.42
CA ILE A 32 -12.11 3.71 3.18
C ILE A 32 -13.08 3.71 1.98
N ASN A 33 -14.36 3.46 2.24
CA ASN A 33 -15.43 3.52 1.26
C ASN A 33 -15.58 4.91 0.63
N GLU A 34 -15.49 6.00 1.40
CA GLU A 34 -15.54 7.36 0.84
C GLU A 34 -14.30 7.68 -0.01
N LEU A 35 -13.13 7.16 0.37
CA LEU A 35 -11.91 7.32 -0.42
C LEU A 35 -12.04 6.56 -1.74
N LEU A 36 -12.55 5.33 -1.70
CA LEU A 36 -12.84 4.51 -2.87
C LEU A 36 -13.88 5.18 -3.78
N SER A 37 -14.96 5.76 -3.23
CA SER A 37 -15.96 6.47 -4.03
C SER A 37 -15.41 7.68 -4.75
N ASN A 38 -14.58 8.47 -4.09
CA ASN A 38 -13.93 9.61 -4.74
C ASN A 38 -12.92 9.14 -5.79
N PHE A 39 -12.16 8.07 -5.51
CA PHE A 39 -11.22 7.48 -6.46
C PHE A 39 -11.94 6.96 -7.71
N VAL A 40 -13.00 6.16 -7.53
CA VAL A 40 -13.81 5.62 -8.63
C VAL A 40 -14.38 6.76 -9.44
N LYS A 41 -15.02 7.77 -8.83
CA LYS A 41 -15.60 8.93 -9.56
C LYS A 41 -14.57 9.71 -10.40
N VAL A 42 -13.36 9.92 -9.87
CA VAL A 42 -12.28 10.62 -10.60
C VAL A 42 -11.76 9.78 -11.76
N HIS A 43 -11.67 8.46 -11.60
CA HIS A 43 -11.07 7.55 -12.59
C HIS A 43 -12.08 6.88 -13.52
N SER A 44 -13.39 6.98 -13.23
CA SER A 44 -14.50 6.47 -14.04
C SER A 44 -14.79 7.33 -15.26
N GLY A 45 -14.45 8.62 -15.23
CA GLY A 45 -14.59 9.52 -16.40
C GLY A 45 -13.71 9.12 -17.59
N GLN A 46 -12.59 8.44 -17.35
CA GLN A 46 -11.67 7.91 -18.37
C GLN A 46 -11.95 6.45 -18.76
N LEU A 47 -12.91 5.78 -18.11
CA LEU A 47 -13.26 4.37 -18.35
C LEU A 47 -14.40 4.18 -19.36
N GLN A 48 -14.74 5.20 -20.14
CA GLN A 48 -15.87 5.18 -21.08
C GLN A 48 -15.71 4.18 -22.26
N ALA A 49 -14.64 3.38 -22.32
CA ALA A 49 -14.36 2.48 -23.43
C ALA A 49 -14.64 0.98 -23.18
N ALA A 50 -15.15 0.58 -22.01
CA ALA A 50 -15.56 -0.81 -21.77
C ALA A 50 -17.09 -0.94 -21.83
N THR A 51 -17.67 -0.82 -23.03
CA THR A 51 -19.05 -1.19 -23.33
C THR A 51 -19.16 -2.70 -23.55
N GLY A 52 -18.68 -3.49 -22.59
CA GLY A 52 -18.85 -4.95 -22.55
C GLY A 52 -20.04 -5.28 -21.66
N GLY A 53 -21.02 -6.01 -22.21
CA GLY A 53 -22.36 -6.24 -21.66
C GLY A 53 -22.47 -6.32 -20.14
N GLU A 54 -23.33 -5.45 -19.60
CA GLU A 54 -23.68 -5.28 -18.19
C GLU A 54 -24.40 -6.52 -17.66
N THR A 55 -23.68 -7.63 -17.55
CA THR A 55 -24.25 -8.83 -16.95
C THR A 55 -24.23 -8.62 -15.43
N PRO A 56 -25.40 -8.58 -14.76
CA PRO A 56 -25.43 -8.45 -13.32
C PRO A 56 -24.74 -9.65 -12.67
N CYS A 57 -24.25 -9.47 -11.45
CA CYS A 57 -23.67 -10.55 -10.69
C CYS A 57 -24.71 -11.68 -10.53
N GLY A 58 -24.38 -12.89 -10.98
CA GLY A 58 -25.29 -14.04 -10.93
C GLY A 58 -25.69 -14.45 -9.50
N SER A 59 -24.98 -13.98 -8.47
CA SER A 59 -25.28 -14.29 -7.07
C SER A 59 -26.11 -13.24 -6.34
N CYS A 60 -25.87 -11.95 -6.57
CA CYS A 60 -26.51 -10.87 -5.81
C CYS A 60 -27.24 -9.84 -6.68
N GLY A 61 -27.19 -9.97 -8.00
CA GLY A 61 -27.86 -9.08 -8.95
C GLY A 61 -27.20 -7.72 -9.14
N MET A 62 -26.17 -7.38 -8.34
CA MET A 62 -25.43 -6.11 -8.47
C MET A 62 -24.96 -5.91 -9.90
N THR A 63 -25.11 -4.71 -10.43
CA THR A 63 -24.63 -4.28 -11.75
C THR A 63 -23.33 -3.48 -11.62
N TRP A 64 -22.61 -3.35 -12.74
CA TRP A 64 -21.42 -2.49 -12.77
C TRP A 64 -21.75 -1.01 -12.52
N ALA A 65 -22.93 -0.54 -12.95
CA ALA A 65 -23.35 0.83 -12.74
C ALA A 65 -23.57 1.13 -11.25
N GLU A 66 -24.25 0.25 -10.52
CA GLU A 66 -24.46 0.36 -9.08
C GLU A 66 -23.13 0.32 -8.31
N PHE A 67 -22.17 -0.52 -8.73
CA PHE A 67 -20.82 -0.48 -8.15
C PHE A 67 -20.13 0.87 -8.39
N ARG A 68 -20.24 1.48 -9.58
CA ARG A 68 -19.64 2.80 -9.82
C ARG A 68 -20.26 3.90 -8.95
N GLU A 69 -21.54 3.78 -8.61
CA GLU A 69 -22.24 4.75 -7.77
C GLU A 69 -21.91 4.58 -6.28
N HIS A 70 -21.97 3.34 -5.77
CA HIS A 70 -21.82 3.04 -4.35
C HIS A 70 -20.40 2.63 -3.94
N SER A 71 -19.56 2.25 -4.91
CA SER A 71 -18.15 1.83 -4.74
C SER A 71 -17.96 0.66 -3.77
N LEU A 72 -19.02 -0.09 -3.54
CA LEU A 72 -19.05 -1.28 -2.69
C LEU A 72 -19.59 -2.46 -3.49
N LEU A 73 -18.87 -3.58 -3.43
CA LEU A 73 -19.30 -4.82 -4.06
C LEU A 73 -20.34 -5.52 -3.18
N GLY A 74 -21.36 -6.11 -3.81
CA GLY A 74 -22.50 -6.70 -3.08
C GLY A 74 -22.21 -8.08 -2.49
N CYS A 75 -21.33 -8.88 -3.10
CA CYS A 75 -20.95 -10.20 -2.60
C CYS A 75 -19.54 -10.59 -3.08
N PRO A 76 -18.94 -11.68 -2.54
CA PRO A 76 -17.61 -12.13 -2.96
C PRO A 76 -17.51 -12.49 -4.46
N LEU A 77 -18.59 -13.02 -5.06
CA LEU A 77 -18.59 -13.38 -6.49
C LEU A 77 -18.52 -12.14 -7.40
N CYS A 78 -18.83 -10.95 -6.90
CA CYS A 78 -18.69 -9.72 -7.68
C CYS A 78 -17.23 -9.46 -8.09
N TYR A 79 -16.24 -9.94 -7.34
CA TYR A 79 -14.82 -9.80 -7.72
C TYR A 79 -14.49 -10.56 -9.00
N THR A 80 -15.02 -11.77 -9.15
CA THR A 80 -14.83 -12.60 -10.35
C THR A 80 -15.72 -12.13 -11.49
N ASN A 81 -16.98 -11.81 -11.21
CA ASN A 81 -17.93 -11.34 -12.23
C ASN A 81 -17.50 -10.02 -12.89
N PHE A 82 -16.80 -9.15 -12.17
CA PHE A 82 -16.35 -7.86 -12.68
C PHE A 82 -14.83 -7.77 -12.80
N GLU A 83 -14.14 -8.90 -12.90
CA GLU A 83 -12.67 -8.97 -12.90
C GLU A 83 -12.06 -8.09 -14.00
N GLU A 84 -12.60 -8.17 -15.22
CA GLU A 84 -12.13 -7.40 -16.37
C GLU A 84 -12.23 -5.88 -16.16
N GLN A 85 -13.27 -5.41 -15.48
CA GLN A 85 -13.47 -3.99 -15.21
C GLN A 85 -12.76 -3.53 -13.92
N LEU A 86 -12.61 -4.42 -12.93
CA LEU A 86 -11.94 -4.15 -11.66
C LEU A 86 -10.42 -4.09 -11.80
N GLY A 87 -9.82 -4.95 -12.63
CA GLY A 87 -8.36 -5.01 -12.81
C GLY A 87 -7.72 -3.64 -13.09
N PRO A 88 -8.13 -2.93 -14.16
CA PRO A 88 -7.59 -1.60 -14.49
C PRO A 88 -7.89 -0.52 -13.43
N LEU A 89 -8.93 -0.69 -12.63
CA LEU A 89 -9.25 0.23 -11.53
C LEU A 89 -8.32 0.00 -10.34
N LEU A 90 -8.12 -1.26 -9.95
CA LEU A 90 -7.26 -1.64 -8.84
C LEU A 90 -5.79 -1.32 -9.14
N GLU A 91 -5.34 -1.59 -10.37
CA GLU A 91 -4.00 -1.22 -10.81
C GLU A 91 -3.77 0.28 -10.66
N ARG A 92 -4.70 1.13 -11.11
CA ARG A 92 -4.58 2.59 -10.96
C ARG A 92 -4.67 3.03 -9.49
N ALA A 93 -5.53 2.40 -8.69
CA ALA A 93 -5.67 2.72 -7.27
C ALA A 93 -4.37 2.48 -6.50
N HIS A 94 -3.58 1.51 -6.95
CA HIS A 94 -2.29 1.16 -6.37
C HIS A 94 -1.10 1.76 -7.13
N GLU A 95 -1.28 2.86 -7.87
CA GLU A 95 -0.20 3.51 -8.65
C GLU A 95 0.54 2.55 -9.61
N GLY A 96 -0.17 1.56 -10.17
CA GLY A 96 0.37 0.53 -11.05
C GLY A 96 0.91 -0.72 -10.35
N ALA A 97 0.84 -0.78 -9.01
CA ALA A 97 1.28 -1.95 -8.25
C ALA A 97 0.19 -3.03 -8.22
N THR A 98 0.44 -4.16 -8.91
CA THR A 98 -0.41 -5.36 -8.83
C THR A 98 -0.09 -6.22 -7.60
N HIS A 99 1.02 -5.94 -6.90
CA HIS A 99 1.49 -6.70 -5.74
C HIS A 99 2.01 -5.76 -4.64
N HIS A 100 1.72 -6.09 -3.38
CA HIS A 100 2.17 -5.32 -2.22
C HIS A 100 3.68 -5.57 -1.96
N ILE A 101 4.51 -4.55 -2.16
CA ILE A 101 5.97 -4.63 -1.95
C ILE A 101 6.45 -4.21 -0.55
N GLY A 102 5.53 -3.85 0.36
CA GLY A 102 5.87 -3.35 1.70
C GLY A 102 5.52 -1.87 1.90
N LYS A 103 5.73 -1.37 3.13
CA LYS A 103 5.37 -0.01 3.56
C LYS A 103 6.57 0.93 3.40
N VAL A 104 6.76 1.47 2.20
CA VAL A 104 7.88 2.40 1.91
C VAL A 104 7.35 3.81 1.68
N PRO A 105 7.70 4.81 2.54
CA PRO A 105 7.28 6.19 2.35
C PRO A 105 7.94 6.83 1.12
N ARG A 106 7.14 7.48 0.27
CA ARG A 106 7.53 8.17 -0.99
C ARG A 106 8.65 9.23 -0.85
N ARG A 107 9.04 9.61 0.37
CA ARG A 107 10.12 10.57 0.67
C ARG A 107 11.48 9.93 1.02
N ALA A 108 11.58 8.61 1.05
CA ALA A 108 12.83 7.88 1.31
C ALA A 108 13.61 7.51 0.02
N GLY A 109 13.31 8.20 -1.10
CA GLY A 109 13.56 7.75 -2.47
C GLY A 109 15.00 7.64 -2.97
N ALA A 110 16.03 7.76 -2.14
CA ALA A 110 17.42 7.54 -2.56
C ALA A 110 18.21 6.72 -1.53
N ASP A 111 18.05 7.04 -0.25
CA ASP A 111 18.76 6.34 0.83
C ASP A 111 18.25 4.92 1.06
N GLU A 112 16.95 4.66 0.86
CA GLU A 112 16.37 3.35 1.09
C GLU A 112 16.67 2.35 -0.04
N HIS A 113 16.59 2.77 -1.30
CA HIS A 113 17.02 1.95 -2.44
C HIS A 113 18.50 1.55 -2.32
N ARG A 114 19.31 2.47 -1.82
CA ARG A 114 20.71 2.21 -1.52
C ARG A 114 20.88 1.20 -0.37
N GLN A 115 20.15 1.37 0.73
CA GLN A 115 20.15 0.40 1.83
C GLN A 115 19.70 -0.99 1.37
N GLN A 116 18.65 -1.08 0.56
CA GLN A 116 18.18 -2.36 -0.01
C GLN A 116 19.23 -3.01 -0.91
N ARG A 117 19.90 -2.23 -1.78
CA ARG A 117 20.98 -2.74 -2.62
C ARG A 117 22.16 -3.25 -1.79
N LEU A 118 22.51 -2.53 -0.73
CA LEU A 118 23.57 -2.88 0.19
C LEU A 118 23.23 -4.14 1.02
N LEU A 119 21.97 -4.29 1.43
CA LEU A 119 21.47 -5.52 2.06
C LEU A 119 21.54 -6.72 1.11
N ALA A 120 21.16 -6.55 -0.15
CA ALA A 120 21.25 -7.60 -1.17
C ALA A 120 22.70 -8.02 -1.44
N MET A 121 23.62 -7.06 -1.53
CA MET A 121 25.06 -7.33 -1.69
C MET A 121 25.63 -8.09 -0.48
N ARG A 122 25.27 -7.69 0.75
CA ARG A 122 25.68 -8.40 1.99
C ARG A 122 25.11 -9.81 2.06
N LYS A 123 23.88 -10.02 1.59
CA LYS A 123 23.29 -11.37 1.50
C LYS A 123 24.06 -12.25 0.52
N ARG A 124 24.35 -11.74 -0.68
CA ARG A 124 25.17 -12.47 -1.68
C ARG A 124 26.58 -12.77 -1.17
N LEU A 125 27.18 -11.86 -0.41
CA LEU A 125 28.47 -12.10 0.23
C LEU A 125 28.38 -13.28 1.21
N ALA A 126 27.36 -13.32 2.05
CA ALA A 126 27.15 -14.43 2.99
C ALA A 126 26.91 -15.77 2.27
N GLU A 127 26.15 -15.75 1.17
CA GLU A 127 25.93 -16.93 0.31
C GLU A 127 27.23 -17.41 -0.34
N ALA A 128 28.06 -16.51 -0.87
CA ALA A 128 29.35 -16.85 -1.47
C ALA A 128 30.34 -17.42 -0.44
N VAL A 129 30.38 -16.88 0.78
CA VAL A 129 31.18 -17.43 1.88
C VAL A 129 30.69 -18.81 2.30
N ALA A 130 29.38 -19.02 2.38
CA ALA A 130 28.80 -20.31 2.72
C ALA A 130 29.04 -21.38 1.63
N ALA A 131 29.16 -20.95 0.37
CA ALA A 131 29.50 -21.80 -0.77
C ALA A 131 31.02 -21.96 -1.00
N GLU A 132 31.86 -21.43 -0.11
CA GLU A 132 33.34 -21.45 -0.22
C GLU A 132 33.90 -20.78 -1.50
N ASP A 133 33.11 -19.92 -2.15
CA ASP A 133 33.54 -19.13 -3.30
C ASP A 133 34.24 -17.83 -2.82
N TYR A 134 35.50 -17.99 -2.41
CA TYR A 134 36.29 -16.89 -1.85
C TYR A 134 36.64 -15.80 -2.86
N GLU A 135 36.69 -16.12 -4.15
CA GLU A 135 36.94 -15.13 -5.21
C GLU A 135 35.74 -14.21 -5.41
N LEU A 136 34.52 -14.77 -5.42
CA LEU A 136 33.29 -13.98 -5.46
C LEU A 136 33.09 -13.19 -4.17
N ALA A 137 33.38 -13.79 -3.01
CA ALA A 137 33.28 -13.12 -1.72
C ALA A 137 34.23 -11.92 -1.63
N ALA A 138 35.47 -12.05 -2.11
CA ALA A 138 36.43 -10.93 -2.14
C ALA A 138 35.92 -9.78 -3.03
N ARG A 139 35.42 -10.09 -4.25
CA ARG A 139 34.83 -9.10 -5.15
C ARG A 139 33.65 -8.36 -4.53
N LEU A 140 32.69 -9.10 -3.96
CA LEU A 140 31.51 -8.52 -3.32
C LEU A 140 31.87 -7.64 -2.11
N ARG A 141 32.89 -8.04 -1.34
CA ARG A 141 33.37 -7.24 -0.20
C ARG A 141 33.95 -5.90 -0.66
N ASP A 142 34.73 -5.92 -1.73
CA ASP A 142 35.35 -4.71 -2.29
C ASP A 142 34.29 -3.81 -2.95
N GLU A 143 33.29 -4.38 -3.64
CA GLU A 143 32.12 -3.67 -4.15
C GLU A 143 31.30 -3.00 -3.03
N ILE A 144 31.04 -3.71 -1.92
CA ILE A 144 30.33 -3.15 -0.76
C ILE A 144 31.12 -1.97 -0.19
N ARG A 145 32.45 -2.07 -0.06
CA ARG A 145 33.30 -0.99 0.45
C ARG A 145 33.21 0.24 -0.45
N GLN A 146 33.36 0.08 -1.77
CA GLN A 146 33.23 1.19 -2.73
C GLN A 146 31.82 1.82 -2.70
N TYR A 147 30.80 0.97 -2.56
CA TYR A 147 29.41 1.40 -2.47
C TYR A 147 29.08 2.11 -1.15
N GLU A 148 29.87 1.90 -0.09
CA GLU A 148 29.80 2.62 1.19
C GLU A 148 30.65 3.91 1.17
N GLU A 149 31.82 3.91 0.54
CA GLU A 149 32.75 5.04 0.44
C GLU A 149 32.24 6.18 -0.45
N THR A 150 31.45 5.88 -1.49
CA THR A 150 30.74 6.86 -2.33
C THR A 150 29.68 7.70 -1.57
N ARG A 151 29.65 7.60 -0.23
CA ARG A 151 28.83 8.39 0.71
C ARG A 151 29.60 9.51 1.41
N GLY A 152 30.94 9.53 1.33
CA GLY A 152 31.82 10.51 1.98
C GLY A 152 31.98 11.79 1.18
#